data_AF-A0A2P7TU86-F1
#
_entry.id   AF-A0A2P7TU86-F1
#
_cell.length_a   1.000
_cell.length_b   1.000
_cell.length_c   1.000
_cell.angle_alpha   90.00
_cell.angle_beta   90.00
_cell.angle_gamma   90.00
#
_symmetry.space_group_name_H-M   'P 1'
#
loop_
_entity.id
_entity.type
_entity.pdbx_description
1 polymer ?
#
loop_
_entity_poly.entity_id
_entity_poly.type
_entity_poly.pdbx_seq_one_letter_code
_entity_poly.pdbx_strand_id
1 'polypeptide(L)'
;MFEHPNAYGQYGYDATNPLLAEDIPSGYKLLNKLRLKSGGKITYERLGSTLAPNLPYPVDRYRICNASGVEIAILHVYIYYFATVFKAPEGFRIE
;
A
#
# COMPACT_ATOMS: atom_id res chain seq x y z
N MET A 1 -14.85 -7.89 2.66
CA MET A 1 -14.55 -8.75 1.50
C MET A 1 -13.08 -8.55 1.15
N PHE A 2 -12.28 -9.61 1.21
CA PHE A 2 -10.86 -9.56 0.83
C PHE A 2 -10.76 -9.61 -0.69
N GLU A 3 -9.85 -8.84 -1.28
CA GLU A 3 -9.71 -8.79 -2.74
C GLU A 3 -8.88 -9.97 -3.25
N HIS A 4 -7.87 -10.40 -2.50
CA HIS A 4 -7.09 -11.61 -2.79
C HIS A 4 -7.58 -12.81 -1.96
N PRO A 5 -7.85 -13.98 -2.57
CA PRO A 5 -8.18 -15.19 -1.83
C PRO A 5 -7.00 -15.60 -0.95
N ASN A 6 -7.20 -15.76 0.36
CA ASN A 6 -6.15 -16.01 1.39
C ASN A 6 -5.40 -14.78 1.91
N ALA A 7 -5.87 -13.55 1.66
CA ALA A 7 -5.34 -12.39 2.38
C ALA A 7 -5.74 -12.43 3.86
N TYR A 8 -4.79 -12.10 4.75
CA TYR A 8 -5.01 -11.96 6.19
C TYR A 8 -4.12 -10.87 6.78
N GLY A 9 -4.51 -10.32 7.93
CA GLY A 9 -3.87 -9.13 8.50
C GLY A 9 -4.54 -7.82 8.06
N GLN A 10 -3.98 -6.70 8.49
CA GLN A 10 -4.49 -5.36 8.26
C GLN A 10 -4.15 -4.88 6.84
N TYR A 11 -5.19 -4.50 6.09
CA TYR A 11 -5.06 -4.09 4.69
C TYR A 11 -4.10 -2.91 4.54
N GLY A 12 -3.11 -3.07 3.66
CA GLY A 12 -2.04 -2.13 3.37
C GLY A 12 -0.90 -2.11 4.38
N TYR A 13 -1.09 -2.58 5.61
CA TYR A 13 -0.07 -2.55 6.67
C TYR A 13 0.69 -3.86 6.79
N ASP A 14 0.07 -4.98 6.46
CA ASP A 14 0.71 -6.29 6.47
C ASP A 14 1.04 -6.74 5.04
N ALA A 15 2.22 -7.35 4.86
CA ALA A 15 2.63 -7.93 3.58
C ALA A 15 1.67 -9.02 3.08
N THR A 16 0.94 -9.66 3.99
CA THR A 16 -0.06 -10.70 3.69
C THR A 16 -1.41 -10.13 3.27
N ASN A 17 -1.60 -8.81 3.35
CA ASN A 17 -2.79 -8.11 2.88
C ASN A 17 -2.41 -6.72 2.33
N PRO A 18 -1.58 -6.63 1.27
CA PRO A 18 -1.04 -5.38 0.79
C PRO A 18 -2.04 -4.58 -0.05
N LEU A 19 -1.69 -3.34 -0.37
CA LEU A 19 -2.35 -2.57 -1.42
C LEU A 19 -2.09 -3.26 -2.77
N LEU A 20 -3.10 -3.26 -3.64
CA LEU A 20 -3.06 -4.05 -4.88
C LEU A 20 -2.94 -3.14 -6.09
N ALA A 21 -1.90 -3.38 -6.88
CA ALA A 21 -1.62 -2.69 -8.14
C ALA A 21 -1.30 -3.71 -9.24
N GLU A 22 -1.61 -3.35 -10.48
CA GLU A 22 -1.34 -4.22 -11.63
C GLU A 22 0.13 -4.20 -12.09
N ASP A 23 0.81 -3.08 -11.84
CA ASP A 23 2.19 -2.84 -12.24
C ASP A 23 2.83 -1.73 -11.38
N ILE A 24 4.11 -1.44 -11.67
CA ILE A 24 4.90 -0.41 -10.99
C ILE A 24 4.26 0.99 -11.16
N PRO A 25 3.95 1.48 -12.38
CA PRO A 25 3.27 2.77 -12.56
C PRO A 25 1.99 2.92 -11.75
N SER A 26 1.15 1.88 -11.71
CA SER A 26 -0.10 1.89 -10.98
C SER A 26 0.09 1.83 -9.46
N GLY A 27 1.15 1.17 -8.98
CA GLY A 27 1.57 1.24 -7.58
C GLY A 27 1.88 2.69 -7.15
N TYR A 28 2.67 3.41 -7.96
CA TYR A 28 2.93 4.83 -7.70
C TYR A 28 1.69 5.70 -7.83
N LYS A 29 0.82 5.44 -8.81
CA LYS A 29 -0.45 6.15 -8.97
C LYS A 29 -1.34 5.99 -7.73
N LEU A 30 -1.39 4.80 -7.14
CA LEU A 30 -2.12 4.52 -5.92
C LEU A 30 -1.54 5.31 -4.73
N LEU A 31 -0.22 5.25 -4.52
CA LEU A 31 0.46 6.01 -3.45
C LEU A 31 0.28 7.52 -3.60
N ASN A 32 0.35 8.05 -4.83
CA ASN A 32 0.17 9.46 -5.13
C ASN A 32 -1.26 9.97 -4.82
N LYS A 33 -2.25 9.08 -4.89
CA LYS A 33 -3.64 9.37 -4.53
C LYS A 33 -3.93 9.26 -3.04
N LEU A 34 -3.04 8.67 -2.24
CA LEU A 34 -3.27 8.55 -0.81
C LEU A 34 -3.16 9.91 -0.12
N ARG A 35 -4.11 10.16 0.78
CA ARG A 35 -4.09 11.26 1.74
C ARG A 35 -4.37 10.70 3.13
N LEU A 36 -3.91 11.40 4.16
CA LEU A 36 -4.38 11.14 5.52
C LEU A 36 -5.90 11.31 5.56
N LYS A 37 -6.58 10.66 6.51
CA LYS A 37 -8.04 10.79 6.70
C LYS A 37 -8.49 12.26 6.85
N SER A 38 -7.63 13.11 7.43
CA SER A 38 -7.82 14.57 7.55
C SER A 38 -7.67 15.35 6.24
N GLY A 39 -7.24 14.70 5.15
CA GLY A 39 -6.90 15.32 3.86
C GLY A 39 -5.45 15.76 3.71
N GLY A 40 -4.62 15.60 4.75
CA GLY A 40 -3.21 15.93 4.70
C GLY A 40 -2.46 15.15 3.61
N LYS A 41 -1.54 15.82 2.93
CA LYS A 41 -0.61 15.19 1.98
C LYS A 41 0.35 14.25 2.72
N ILE A 42 0.76 13.21 2.01
CA ILE A 42 1.77 12.26 2.45
C ILE A 42 2.95 12.28 1.49
N THR A 43 4.12 11.92 1.99
CA THR A 43 5.29 11.57 1.18
C THR A 43 5.63 10.10 1.43
N TYR A 44 6.36 9.48 0.50
CA TYR A 44 6.74 8.09 0.64
C TYR A 44 8.15 7.81 0.11
N GLU A 45 8.80 6.82 0.72
CA GLU A 45 10.12 6.31 0.34
C GLU A 45 10.08 4.78 0.28
N ARG A 46 10.63 4.18 -0.79
CA ARG A 46 10.67 2.72 -0.93
C ARG A 46 11.79 2.14 -0.06
N LEU A 47 11.45 1.17 0.79
CA LEU A 47 12.35 0.48 1.73
C LEU A 47 12.84 -0.88 1.22
N GLY A 48 12.63 -1.19 -0.06
CA GLY A 48 12.84 -2.52 -0.64
C GLY A 48 11.59 -3.39 -0.62
N SER A 49 11.76 -4.70 -0.72
CA SER A 49 10.67 -5.68 -0.78
C SER A 49 10.80 -6.75 0.29
N THR A 50 9.70 -7.45 0.55
CA THR A 50 9.62 -8.61 1.45
C THR A 50 8.82 -9.73 0.81
N LEU A 51 8.97 -10.95 1.31
CA LEU A 51 8.11 -12.08 0.94
C LEU A 51 6.91 -12.17 1.88
N ALA A 52 5.80 -12.69 1.37
CA ALA A 52 4.63 -13.06 2.16
C ALA A 52 4.24 -14.50 1.80
N PRO A 53 3.89 -15.35 2.78
CA PRO A 53 3.65 -16.78 2.54
C PRO A 53 2.43 -17.07 1.65
N ASN A 54 1.51 -16.11 1.51
CA ASN A 54 0.29 -16.23 0.72
C ASN A 54 0.38 -15.61 -0.68
N LEU A 55 1.53 -15.03 -1.06
CA LEU A 55 1.73 -14.35 -2.34
C LEU A 55 2.93 -14.96 -3.09
N PRO A 56 2.80 -15.20 -4.41
CA PRO A 56 3.85 -15.85 -5.21
C PRO A 56 5.04 -14.92 -5.55
N TYR A 57 4.88 -13.61 -5.44
CA TYR A 57 5.90 -12.62 -5.77
C TYR A 57 6.16 -11.67 -4.60
N PRO A 58 7.32 -10.96 -4.59
CA PRO A 58 7.65 -10.02 -3.53
C PRO A 58 6.65 -8.86 -3.40
N VAL A 59 6.54 -8.34 -2.19
CA VAL A 59 5.70 -7.20 -1.81
C VAL A 59 6.60 -6.02 -1.47
N ASP A 60 6.38 -4.87 -2.10
CA ASP A 60 7.17 -3.67 -1.87
C ASP A 60 6.74 -2.97 -0.58
N ARG A 61 7.71 -2.40 0.13
CA ARG A 61 7.50 -1.66 1.38
C ARG A 61 7.79 -0.18 1.17
N TYR A 62 6.92 0.66 1.70
CA TYR A 62 7.02 2.11 1.61
C TYR A 62 6.88 2.72 2.99
N ARG A 63 7.90 3.47 3.43
CA ARG A 63 7.77 4.39 4.56
C ARG A 63 6.87 5.53 4.13
N ILE A 64 5.83 5.81 4.91
CA ILE A 64 4.90 6.92 4.68
C ILE A 64 5.11 7.98 5.75
N CYS A 65 5.34 9.21 5.33
CA CYS A 65 5.46 10.36 6.22
C CYS A 65 4.36 11.39 5.96
N ASN A 66 4.00 12.16 6.99
CA ASN A 66 3.16 13.34 6.82
C ASN A 66 3.97 14.52 6.23
N ALA A 67 3.31 15.65 6.00
CA ALA A 67 3.94 16.85 5.47
C ALA A 67 5.06 17.44 6.35
N SER A 68 5.10 17.13 7.66
CA SER A 68 6.19 17.54 8.55
C SER A 68 7.35 16.55 8.60
N GLY A 69 7.32 15.49 7.79
CA GLY A 69 8.35 14.45 7.75
C GLY A 69 8.26 13.40 8.86
N VAL A 70 7.19 13.42 9.67
CA VAL A 70 6.97 12.42 10.72
C VAL A 70 6.46 11.14 10.07
N GLU A 71 7.09 10.02 10.38
CA GLU A 71 6.66 8.69 9.94
C GLU A 71 5.28 8.36 10.53
N ILE A 72 4.37 7.92 9.67
CA ILE A 72 2.98 7.58 10.00
C ILE A 72 2.76 6.07 9.94
N ALA A 73 3.35 5.42 8.95
CA ALA A 73 3.16 4.00 8.70
C ALA A 73 4.24 3.45 7.76
N ILE A 74 4.36 2.12 7.74
CA ILE A 74 4.93 1.39 6.62
C ILE A 74 3.78 0.72 5.88
N LEU A 75 3.63 1.04 4.59
CA LEU A 75 2.63 0.41 3.73
C LEU A 75 3.27 -0.60 2.79
N HIS A 76 2.53 -1.65 2.50
CA HIS A 76 2.90 -2.75 1.63
C HIS A 76 2.12 -2.66 0.31
N VAL A 77 2.80 -2.78 -0.83
CA VAL A 77 2.20 -2.71 -2.16
C VAL A 77 2.61 -3.93 -2.98
N TYR A 78 1.61 -4.63 -3.53
CA TYR A 78 1.80 -5.78 -4.40
C TYR A 78 1.43 -5.40 -5.83
N ILE A 79 2.45 -5.31 -6.68
CA ILE A 79 2.40 -4.80 -8.06
C ILE A 79 2.19 -5.89 -9.13
N TYR A 80 1.75 -7.08 -8.72
CA TYR A 80 1.56 -8.24 -9.60
C TYR A 80 0.10 -8.72 -9.59
N TYR A 81 -0.83 -7.81 -9.30
CA TYR A 81 -2.25 -8.12 -9.25
C TYR A 81 -2.91 -7.98 -10.64
N PHE A 82 -4.09 -8.57 -10.82
CA PHE A 82 -4.72 -8.57 -12.15
C PHE A 82 -5.26 -7.20 -12.58
N ALA A 83 -5.61 -6.32 -11.62
CA ALA A 83 -6.09 -4.97 -11.87
C ALA A 83 -5.87 -4.09 -10.64
N THR A 84 -5.55 -2.82 -10.83
CA THR A 84 -5.29 -1.90 -9.71
C THR A 84 -6.54 -1.63 -8.88
N VAL A 85 -6.43 -1.76 -7.56
CA VAL A 85 -7.54 -1.48 -6.64
C VAL A 85 -7.31 -0.17 -5.90
N PHE A 86 -8.13 0.83 -6.22
CA PHE A 86 -8.14 2.12 -5.51
C PHE A 86 -8.93 2.06 -4.21
N LYS A 87 -8.33 1.41 -3.20
CA LYS A 87 -8.87 1.35 -1.84
C LYS A 87 -7.82 1.85 -0.84
N ALA A 88 -8.25 2.71 0.08
CA ALA A 88 -7.35 3.23 1.11
C ALA A 88 -7.25 2.26 2.30
N PRO A 89 -6.05 2.10 2.90
CA PRO A 89 -5.91 1.47 4.20
C PRO A 89 -6.50 2.35 5.32
N GLU A 90 -6.80 1.76 6.47
CA GLU A 90 -7.37 2.52 7.61
C GLU A 90 -6.45 3.70 7.99
N GLY A 91 -7.03 4.84 8.33
CA GLY A 91 -6.27 6.08 8.57
C GLY A 91 -5.98 6.91 7.30
N PHE A 92 -6.30 6.41 6.11
CA PHE A 92 -6.11 7.09 4.83
C PHE A 92 -7.42 7.23 4.04
N ARG A 93 -7.37 8.03 2.98
CA ARG A 93 -8.40 8.14 1.94
C ARG A 93 -7.76 8.23 0.55
N ILE A 94 -8.53 7.86 -0.49
CA ILE A 94 -8.16 8.07 -1.90
C ILE A 94 -8.71 9.44 -2.35
N GLU A 95 -7.89 10.22 -3.05
CA GLU A 95 -8.26 11.43 -3.78
C GLU A 95 -8.61 11.15 -5.25
#